data_AF-A0A6P7HEA7-F1
#
_entry.id   AF-A0A6P7HEA7-F1
#
_cell.length_a   1.000
_cell.length_b   1.000
_cell.length_c   1.000
_cell.angle_alpha   90.00
_cell.angle_beta   90.00
_cell.angle_gamma   90.00
#
_symmetry.space_group_name_H-M   'P 1'
#
loop_
_entity.id
_entity.type
_entity.pdbx_description
1 polymer ?
#
loop_
_entity_poly.entity_id
_entity_poly.type
_entity_poly.pdbx_seq_one_letter_code
_entity_poly.pdbx_strand_id
1 'polypeptide(L)'
;DVFKRDRANAKTYHPIYQQHSLPFAIVNLIAPDRCITKTFSWLFQQIFLNFLKYIFFTEDVFKRDRANAKAYHPIYQQHSLPFAIVNLIAPEDIELILNNSKHIEKGAFYDFLHSWLGNGLLTSKGANWHKRRKILTPAFHFNILQEFVDVFNKETNHLVELFKSKCDQPIDLIKPVTEFTLYSIG
;
A
#
# COMPACT_ATOMS: atom_id res chain seq x y z
N ASP A 1 24.70 16.71 -8.30
CA ASP A 1 25.85 16.10 -7.60
C ASP A 1 25.50 15.49 -6.24
N VAL A 2 24.59 14.52 -6.21
CA VAL A 2 24.30 13.67 -5.03
C VAL A 2 24.89 12.26 -5.27
N PHE A 3 24.70 11.71 -6.48
CA PHE A 3 25.25 10.43 -6.94
C PHE A 3 26.79 10.25 -6.91
N LYS A 4 27.57 11.33 -6.73
CA LYS A 4 29.04 11.23 -6.60
C LYS A 4 29.52 11.09 -5.16
N ARG A 5 28.68 11.44 -4.16
CA ARG A 5 29.02 11.28 -2.74
C ARG A 5 28.88 9.83 -2.26
N ASP A 6 28.09 9.02 -2.96
CA ASP A 6 27.77 7.64 -2.55
C ASP A 6 28.93 6.63 -2.74
N ARG A 7 29.95 6.94 -3.55
CA ARG A 7 31.08 6.02 -3.74
C ARG A 7 32.06 5.99 -2.56
N ALA A 8 32.03 7.00 -1.68
CA ALA A 8 32.98 7.10 -0.58
C ALA A 8 32.54 6.35 0.70
N ASN A 9 31.25 6.05 0.85
CA ASN A 9 30.68 5.38 2.03
C ASN A 9 30.28 3.91 1.78
N ALA A 10 30.76 3.29 0.69
CA ALA A 10 30.59 1.86 0.39
C ALA A 10 31.47 0.94 1.27
N LYS A 11 31.51 1.20 2.58
CA LYS A 11 32.01 0.31 3.63
C LYS A 11 30.86 0.26 4.64
N THR A 12 29.94 -0.71 4.58
CA THR A 12 30.13 -2.10 5.04
C THR A 12 29.05 -2.99 4.40
N TYR A 13 29.42 -3.82 3.44
CA TYR A 13 28.60 -4.95 3.01
C TYR A 13 28.94 -6.15 3.89
N HIS A 14 28.03 -6.56 4.77
CA HIS A 14 28.06 -7.88 5.40
C HIS A 14 27.12 -8.81 4.61
N PRO A 15 27.61 -9.95 4.08
CA PRO A 15 26.75 -10.90 3.39
C PRO A 15 25.97 -11.71 4.42
N ILE A 16 24.70 -11.37 4.64
CA ILE A 16 23.75 -12.27 5.32
C ILE A 16 22.98 -13.03 4.24
N TYR A 17 23.65 -14.01 3.64
CA TYR A 17 23.00 -15.07 2.88
C TYR A 17 23.36 -16.41 3.52
N GLN A 18 22.57 -16.80 4.51
CA GLN A 18 22.51 -18.18 4.95
C GLN A 18 21.09 -18.52 5.39
N GLN A 19 20.53 -19.55 4.74
CA GLN A 19 19.30 -20.30 5.05
C GLN A 19 17.97 -19.53 4.82
N HIS A 20 17.02 -19.98 4.00
CA HIS A 20 16.59 -21.34 3.72
C HIS A 20 16.32 -21.57 2.22
N SER A 21 17.02 -22.55 1.67
CA SER A 21 16.62 -23.31 0.47
C SER A 21 15.30 -24.03 0.71
N LEU A 22 14.27 -23.72 -0.08
CA LEU A 22 13.17 -24.64 -0.36
C LEU A 22 13.06 -24.90 -1.86
N PRO A 23 12.68 -26.12 -2.26
CA PRO A 23 13.27 -26.82 -3.39
C PRO A 23 12.55 -26.57 -4.71
N PHE A 24 13.36 -26.56 -5.77
CA PHE A 24 12.94 -26.77 -7.16
C PHE A 24 12.24 -28.13 -7.31
N ALA A 25 10.92 -28.17 -7.13
CA ALA A 25 9.97 -29.17 -7.62
C ALA A 25 8.60 -28.71 -7.10
N ILE A 26 7.67 -28.23 -7.91
CA ILE A 26 6.80 -29.03 -8.79
C ILE A 26 6.32 -28.09 -9.89
N VAL A 27 6.94 -28.15 -11.07
CA VAL A 27 6.33 -27.69 -12.32
C VAL A 27 6.67 -28.72 -13.39
N ASN A 28 6.08 -29.90 -13.25
CA ASN A 28 5.99 -30.89 -14.32
C ASN A 28 4.70 -31.66 -14.11
N LEU A 29 3.62 -31.14 -14.70
CA LEU A 29 2.40 -31.87 -15.02
C LEU A 29 1.75 -31.11 -16.18
N ILE A 30 2.27 -31.35 -17.38
CA ILE A 30 1.59 -31.03 -18.64
C ILE A 30 0.70 -32.24 -18.95
N ALA A 31 -0.60 -32.07 -18.78
CA ALA A 31 -1.61 -32.88 -19.44
C ALA A 31 -2.52 -31.91 -20.22
N PRO A 32 -2.65 -32.03 -21.55
CA PRO A 32 -3.38 -31.08 -22.36
C PRO A 32 -4.83 -31.54 -22.50
N ASP A 33 -5.68 -31.16 -21.55
CA ASP A 33 -7.13 -31.27 -21.73
C ASP A 33 -7.83 -29.96 -21.42
N ARG A 34 -8.87 -29.68 -22.22
CA ARG A 34 -9.58 -28.42 -22.49
C ARG A 34 -10.34 -27.78 -21.30
N CYS A 35 -9.80 -27.84 -20.07
CA CYS A 35 -10.45 -27.35 -18.85
C CYS A 35 -9.63 -26.27 -18.09
N ILE A 36 -8.69 -25.59 -18.77
CA ILE A 36 -7.69 -24.70 -18.13
C ILE A 36 -8.23 -23.30 -17.82
N THR A 37 -9.27 -22.80 -18.49
CA THR A 37 -9.66 -21.38 -18.34
C THR A 37 -10.33 -21.03 -17.01
N LYS A 38 -10.95 -21.98 -16.30
CA LYS A 38 -11.57 -21.72 -14.99
C LYS A 38 -10.64 -21.98 -13.79
N THR A 39 -9.73 -22.95 -13.90
CA THR A 39 -8.77 -23.29 -12.85
C THR A 39 -7.57 -22.35 -12.85
N PHE A 40 -7.15 -21.85 -14.02
CA PHE A 40 -6.03 -20.92 -14.14
C PHE A 40 -6.35 -19.55 -13.51
N SER A 41 -7.61 -19.10 -13.55
CA SER A 41 -8.06 -17.88 -12.86
C SER A 41 -7.98 -18.02 -11.33
N TRP A 42 -8.34 -19.19 -10.78
CA TRP A 42 -8.36 -19.40 -9.32
C TRP A 42 -6.95 -19.56 -8.77
N LEU A 43 -6.07 -20.31 -9.46
CA LEU A 43 -4.67 -20.46 -9.06
C LEU A 43 -3.90 -19.13 -9.19
N PHE A 44 -4.19 -18.34 -10.24
CA PHE A 44 -3.61 -17.01 -10.40
C PHE A 44 -4.05 -16.07 -9.29
N GLN A 45 -5.33 -16.07 -8.91
CA GLN A 45 -5.80 -15.32 -7.74
C GLN A 45 -5.11 -15.78 -6.45
N GLN A 46 -4.93 -17.09 -6.21
CA GLN A 46 -4.29 -17.57 -4.99
C GLN A 46 -2.80 -17.23 -4.92
N ILE A 47 -2.07 -17.40 -6.02
CA ILE A 47 -0.65 -17.03 -6.10
C ILE A 47 -0.48 -15.52 -5.96
N PHE A 48 -1.32 -14.75 -6.65
CA PHE A 48 -1.30 -13.30 -6.60
C PHE A 48 -1.65 -12.76 -5.21
N LEU A 49 -2.67 -13.31 -4.55
CA LEU A 49 -3.06 -12.94 -3.19
C LEU A 49 -2.01 -13.37 -2.15
N ASN A 50 -1.39 -14.53 -2.30
CA ASN A 50 -0.30 -14.96 -1.41
C ASN A 50 0.97 -14.11 -1.60
N PHE A 51 1.28 -13.74 -2.84
CA PHE A 51 2.37 -12.81 -3.15
C PHE A 51 2.10 -11.41 -2.58
N LEU A 52 0.87 -10.89 -2.72
CA LEU A 52 0.47 -9.64 -2.09
C LEU A 52 0.51 -9.73 -0.55
N LYS A 53 0.05 -10.83 0.04
CA LYS A 53 0.09 -11.05 1.49
C LYS A 53 1.54 -11.03 2.00
N TYR A 54 2.46 -11.62 1.24
CA TYR A 54 3.88 -11.63 1.56
C TYR A 54 4.53 -10.24 1.46
N ILE A 55 4.12 -9.42 0.48
CA ILE A 55 4.67 -8.07 0.28
C ILE A 55 4.05 -7.03 1.22
N PHE A 56 2.74 -7.08 1.46
CA PHE A 56 2.00 -5.99 2.10
C PHE A 56 1.54 -6.27 3.52
N PHE A 57 1.41 -7.53 3.95
CA PHE A 57 0.50 -7.88 5.05
C PHE A 57 1.17 -8.55 6.26
N THR A 58 2.49 -8.62 6.36
CA THR A 58 3.12 -9.11 7.60
C THR A 58 3.32 -7.94 8.55
N GLU A 59 2.79 -8.02 9.78
CA GLU A 59 3.05 -7.03 10.85
C GLU A 59 4.56 -6.81 11.08
N ASP A 60 5.34 -7.83 10.76
CA ASP A 60 6.78 -7.82 10.89
C ASP A 60 7.48 -6.94 9.86
N VAL A 61 6.86 -6.62 8.71
CA VAL A 61 7.43 -5.68 7.74
C VAL A 61 7.59 -4.30 8.36
N PHE A 62 6.55 -3.76 8.98
CA PHE A 62 6.63 -2.46 9.66
C PHE A 62 7.64 -2.46 10.80
N LYS A 63 7.70 -3.54 11.59
CA LYS A 63 8.68 -3.67 12.69
C LYS A 63 10.11 -3.72 12.16
N ARG A 64 10.35 -4.49 11.11
CA ARG A 64 11.64 -4.62 10.43
C ARG A 64 12.07 -3.30 9.79
N ASP A 65 11.18 -2.65 9.06
CA ASP A 65 11.47 -1.38 8.38
C ASP A 65 11.78 -0.29 9.41
N ARG A 66 11.06 -0.25 10.54
CA ARG A 66 11.36 0.67 11.64
C ARG A 66 12.70 0.36 12.31
N ALA A 67 13.05 -0.91 12.49
CA ALA A 67 14.34 -1.30 13.04
C ALA A 67 15.49 -0.93 12.09
N ASN A 68 15.34 -1.22 10.80
CA ASN A 68 16.28 -0.85 9.75
C ASN A 68 16.43 0.66 9.62
N ALA A 69 15.33 1.42 9.70
CA ALA A 69 15.37 2.87 9.65
C ALA A 69 16.17 3.48 10.81
N LYS A 70 16.10 2.88 12.00
CA LYS A 70 16.93 3.30 13.13
C LYS A 70 18.41 2.93 12.95
N ALA A 71 18.68 1.75 12.40
CA ALA A 71 20.03 1.23 12.24
C ALA A 71 20.81 1.90 11.09
N TYR A 72 20.12 2.25 10.00
CA TYR A 72 20.72 2.68 8.74
C TYR A 72 20.27 4.10 8.31
N HIS A 73 19.86 4.93 9.26
CA HIS A 73 19.61 6.36 9.00
C HIS A 73 20.85 7.01 8.35
N PRO A 74 20.72 7.89 7.33
CA PRO A 74 19.49 8.53 6.81
C PRO A 74 18.81 7.83 5.62
N ILE A 75 19.51 6.94 4.91
CA ILE A 75 19.03 6.28 3.69
C ILE A 75 19.56 4.84 3.68
N TYR A 76 18.72 3.89 3.26
CA TYR A 76 19.16 2.53 3.00
C TYR A 76 18.47 1.92 1.78
N GLN A 77 19.14 0.94 1.17
CA GLN A 77 18.59 0.17 0.05
C GLN A 77 18.23 -1.23 0.52
N GLN A 78 17.00 -1.65 0.21
CA GLN A 78 16.55 -3.02 0.43
C GLN A 78 16.38 -3.73 -0.91
N HIS A 79 17.02 -4.89 -1.02
CA HIS A 79 16.87 -5.78 -2.18
C HIS A 79 15.87 -6.87 -1.83
N SER A 80 14.84 -7.02 -2.65
CA SER A 80 13.84 -8.08 -2.52
C SER A 80 13.65 -8.70 -3.91
N LEU A 81 14.50 -9.70 -4.19
CA LEU A 81 14.65 -10.40 -5.48
C LEU A 81 14.75 -9.43 -6.68
N PRO A 82 13.85 -9.34 -7.69
CA PRO A 82 14.11 -8.48 -8.85
C PRO A 82 13.97 -6.98 -8.55
N PHE A 83 13.53 -6.61 -7.33
CA PHE A 83 13.25 -5.23 -6.96
C PHE A 83 14.27 -4.69 -5.95
N ALA A 84 14.80 -3.51 -6.25
CA ALA A 84 15.56 -2.72 -5.30
C ALA A 84 14.73 -1.51 -4.88
N ILE A 85 14.52 -1.34 -3.57
CA ILE A 85 13.76 -0.25 -2.98
C ILE A 85 14.73 0.62 -2.19
N VAL A 86 14.72 1.93 -2.45
CA VAL A 86 15.48 2.92 -1.66
C VAL A 86 14.52 3.55 -0.67
N ASN A 87 14.86 3.43 0.62
CA ASN A 87 14.08 3.99 1.71
C ASN A 87 14.77 5.26 2.21
N LEU A 88 14.02 6.36 2.18
CA LEU A 88 14.46 7.68 2.64
C LEU A 88 13.84 7.95 3.99
N ILE A 89 14.66 8.30 4.97
CA ILE A 89 14.22 8.51 6.35
C ILE A 89 14.41 9.98 6.75
N ALA A 90 15.48 10.60 6.26
CA ALA A 90 15.74 12.01 6.53
C ALA A 90 14.70 12.92 5.84
N PRO A 91 14.11 13.88 6.56
CA PRO A 91 13.06 14.75 6.03
C PRO A 91 13.55 15.63 4.88
N GLU A 92 14.82 16.04 4.88
CA GLU A 92 15.40 16.89 3.83
C GLU A 92 15.44 16.17 2.47
N ASP A 93 15.77 14.87 2.48
CA ASP A 93 15.79 14.04 1.28
C ASP A 93 14.37 13.77 0.76
N ILE A 94 13.42 13.56 1.68
CA ILE A 94 12.00 13.38 1.35
C ILE A 94 11.44 14.65 0.70
N GLU A 95 11.71 15.82 1.29
CA GLU A 95 11.27 17.11 0.77
C GLU A 95 11.81 17.35 -0.66
N LEU A 96 13.11 17.10 -0.88
CA LEU A 96 13.74 17.26 -2.18
C LEU A 96 13.06 16.43 -3.27
N ILE A 97 12.68 15.19 -2.96
CA ILE A 97 12.02 14.30 -3.92
C ILE A 97 10.56 14.66 -4.12
N LEU A 98 9.82 14.95 -3.05
CA LEU A 98 8.39 15.28 -3.12
C LEU A 98 8.14 16.63 -3.83
N ASN A 99 9.07 17.58 -3.71
CA ASN A 99 8.99 18.88 -4.40
C ASN A 99 9.33 18.78 -5.91
N ASN A 100 10.00 17.72 -6.36
CA ASN A 100 10.40 17.58 -7.75
C ASN A 100 9.40 16.76 -8.56
N SER A 101 8.70 17.41 -9.49
CA SER A 101 7.69 16.79 -10.35
C SER A 101 8.19 15.65 -11.26
N LYS A 102 9.52 15.52 -11.43
CA LYS A 102 10.12 14.46 -12.27
C LYS A 102 10.12 13.07 -11.63
N HIS A 103 10.01 12.99 -10.30
CA HIS A 103 10.06 11.71 -9.57
C HIS A 103 8.73 11.33 -8.89
N ILE A 104 7.63 12.01 -9.25
CA ILE A 104 6.26 11.72 -8.75
C ILE A 104 5.59 10.60 -9.56
N GLU A 105 6.39 9.72 -10.16
CA GLU A 105 5.81 8.52 -10.76
C GLU A 105 5.41 7.56 -9.66
N LYS A 106 4.15 7.11 -9.74
CA LYS A 106 3.58 6.14 -8.83
C LYS A 106 4.37 4.83 -8.93
N GLY A 107 4.77 4.31 -7.78
CA GLY A 107 5.57 3.07 -7.70
C GLY A 107 4.82 1.85 -8.23
N ALA A 108 5.55 0.75 -8.42
CA ALA A 108 5.05 -0.49 -9.03
C ALA A 108 3.77 -1.06 -8.37
N PHE A 109 3.48 -0.70 -7.12
CA PHE A 109 2.22 -1.06 -6.46
C PHE A 109 0.98 -0.53 -7.19
N TYR A 110 1.08 0.64 -7.83
CA TYR A 110 -0.03 1.22 -8.57
C TYR A 110 -0.29 0.50 -9.90
N ASP A 111 0.68 -0.22 -10.46
CA ASP A 111 0.48 -1.07 -11.64
C ASP A 111 -0.44 -2.24 -11.34
N PHE A 112 -0.42 -2.73 -10.09
CA PHE A 112 -1.42 -3.69 -9.65
C PHE A 112 -2.82 -3.05 -9.57
N LEU A 113 -2.92 -1.85 -8.96
CA LEU A 113 -4.20 -1.13 -8.88
C LEU A 113 -4.76 -0.77 -10.25
N HIS A 114 -3.92 -0.60 -11.29
CA HIS A 114 -4.37 -0.39 -12.67
C HIS A 114 -5.26 -1.51 -13.20
N SER A 115 -5.00 -2.77 -12.82
CA SER A 115 -5.83 -3.92 -13.26
C SER A 115 -7.23 -3.89 -12.65
N TRP A 116 -7.41 -3.27 -11.48
CA TRP A 116 -8.70 -3.20 -10.78
C TRP A 116 -9.45 -1.87 -10.98
N LEU A 117 -8.74 -0.73 -10.90
CA LEU A 117 -9.30 0.63 -10.98
C LEU A 117 -9.10 1.29 -12.35
N GLY A 118 -8.46 0.62 -13.31
CA GLY A 118 -8.15 1.16 -14.62
C GLY A 118 -7.28 2.42 -14.53
N ASN A 119 -7.52 3.39 -15.41
CA ASN A 119 -6.85 4.70 -15.42
C ASN A 119 -7.66 5.75 -14.60
N GLY A 120 -7.95 5.42 -13.34
CA GLY A 120 -8.66 6.27 -12.39
C GLY A 120 -7.79 7.35 -11.74
N LEU A 121 -8.33 8.07 -10.75
CA LEU A 121 -7.60 9.10 -10.01
C LEU A 121 -6.37 8.54 -9.30
N LEU A 122 -6.50 7.38 -8.67
CA LEU A 122 -5.40 6.77 -7.88
C LEU A 122 -4.30 6.17 -8.75
N THR A 123 -4.55 5.85 -10.01
CA THR A 123 -3.60 5.15 -10.88
C THR A 123 -3.06 6.03 -12.01
N SER A 124 -3.83 7.03 -12.47
CA SER A 124 -3.36 7.97 -13.51
C SER A 124 -2.08 8.72 -13.12
N LYS A 125 -1.22 8.98 -14.12
CA LYS A 125 0.06 9.70 -13.98
C LYS A 125 -0.02 11.11 -14.58
N GLY A 126 0.83 12.02 -14.10
CA GLY A 126 1.08 13.34 -14.70
C GLY A 126 -0.17 14.19 -14.96
N ALA A 127 -0.30 14.72 -16.17
CA ALA A 127 -1.37 15.65 -16.55
C ALA A 127 -2.79 15.09 -16.37
N ASN A 128 -2.99 13.78 -16.60
CA ASN A 128 -4.28 13.13 -16.41
C ASN A 128 -4.70 13.10 -14.93
N TRP A 129 -3.74 12.86 -14.04
CA TRP A 129 -3.97 12.94 -12.60
C TRP A 129 -4.31 14.36 -12.17
N HIS A 130 -3.53 15.35 -12.61
CA HIS A 130 -3.78 16.76 -12.30
C HIS A 130 -5.16 17.22 -12.77
N LYS A 131 -5.55 16.87 -14.01
CA LYS A 131 -6.87 17.22 -14.56
C LYS A 131 -8.01 16.63 -13.73
N ARG A 132 -7.93 15.34 -13.39
CA ARG A 132 -8.96 14.65 -12.59
C ARG A 132 -9.01 15.17 -11.15
N ARG A 133 -7.85 15.41 -10.53
CA ARG A 133 -7.78 15.98 -9.17
C ARG A 133 -8.35 17.40 -9.12
N LYS A 134 -8.10 18.23 -10.14
CA LYS A 134 -8.68 19.57 -10.26
C LYS A 134 -10.22 19.54 -10.31
N ILE A 135 -10.79 18.57 -11.01
CA ILE A 135 -12.26 18.39 -11.09
C ILE A 135 -12.85 17.93 -9.75
N LEU A 136 -12.13 17.10 -8.99
CA LEU A 136 -12.59 16.57 -7.70
C LEU A 136 -12.36 17.49 -6.50
N THR A 137 -11.36 18.37 -6.58
CA THR A 137 -11.02 19.31 -5.48
C THR A 137 -12.23 20.12 -4.98
N PRO A 138 -13.14 20.66 -5.83
CA PRO A 138 -14.33 21.37 -5.32
C PRO A 138 -15.28 20.48 -4.51
N ALA A 139 -15.35 19.16 -4.76
CA ALA A 139 -16.16 18.23 -3.98
C ALA A 139 -15.71 18.10 -2.50
N PHE A 140 -14.46 18.49 -2.21
CA PHE A 140 -13.88 18.53 -0.87
C PHE A 140 -13.69 19.96 -0.37
N HIS A 141 -14.33 20.94 -1.01
CA HIS A 141 -14.33 22.32 -0.53
C HIS A 141 -15.24 22.45 0.70
N PHE A 142 -14.87 23.30 1.66
CA PHE A 142 -15.55 23.42 2.96
C PHE A 142 -17.07 23.58 2.88
N ASN A 143 -17.57 24.31 1.88
CA ASN A 143 -19.01 24.52 1.68
C ASN A 143 -19.76 23.21 1.39
N ILE A 144 -19.16 22.31 0.61
CA ILE A 144 -19.76 21.00 0.31
C ILE A 144 -19.58 20.05 1.50
N LEU A 145 -18.46 20.17 2.22
CA LEU A 145 -18.24 19.40 3.46
C LEU A 145 -19.32 19.64 4.52
N GLN A 146 -19.91 20.84 4.58
CA GLN A 146 -21.02 21.14 5.48
C GLN A 146 -22.26 20.28 5.19
N GLU A 147 -22.50 19.93 3.93
CA GLU A 147 -23.63 19.08 3.53
C GLU A 147 -23.45 17.63 4.02
N PHE A 148 -22.21 17.17 4.22
CA PHE A 148 -21.91 15.83 4.75
C PHE A 148 -21.99 15.75 6.27
N VAL A 149 -21.98 16.89 6.98
CA VAL A 149 -22.04 16.93 8.46
C VAL A 149 -23.32 16.28 8.97
N ASP A 150 -24.44 16.45 8.28
CA ASP A 150 -25.71 15.83 8.67
C ASP A 150 -25.66 14.30 8.60
N VAL A 151 -25.02 13.76 7.56
CA VAL A 151 -24.81 12.31 7.40
C VAL A 151 -23.89 11.79 8.51
N PHE A 152 -22.77 12.48 8.77
CA PHE A 152 -21.86 12.09 9.84
C PHE A 152 -22.53 12.13 11.21
N ASN A 153 -23.35 13.16 11.49
CA ASN A 153 -24.08 13.26 12.74
C ASN A 153 -25.08 12.12 12.92
N LYS A 154 -25.82 11.78 11.85
CA LYS A 154 -26.76 10.67 11.86
C LYS A 154 -26.07 9.33 12.16
N GLU A 155 -25.02 9.00 11.42
CA GLU A 155 -24.28 7.74 11.60
C GLU A 155 -23.53 7.71 12.95
N THR A 156 -23.05 8.86 13.43
CA THR A 156 -22.43 8.99 14.76
C THR A 156 -23.44 8.72 15.86
N ASN A 157 -24.66 9.27 15.75
CA ASN A 157 -25.73 9.01 16.72
C ASN A 157 -26.08 7.51 16.77
N HIS A 158 -26.17 6.86 15.61
CA HIS A 158 -26.40 5.41 15.54
C HIS A 158 -25.29 4.60 16.23
N LEU A 159 -24.02 4.97 15.99
CA LEU A 159 -22.87 4.33 16.63
C LEU A 159 -22.88 4.53 18.15
N VAL A 160 -23.22 5.74 18.62
CA VAL A 160 -23.32 6.06 20.05
C VAL A 160 -24.45 5.27 20.71
N GLU A 161 -25.62 5.15 20.07
CA GLU A 161 -26.73 4.33 20.57
C GLU A 161 -26.35 2.85 20.68
N LEU A 162 -25.64 2.32 19.67
CA LEU A 162 -25.12 0.97 19.69
C LEU A 162 -24.18 0.75 20.88
N PHE A 163 -23.26 1.69 21.15
CA PHE A 163 -22.34 1.58 22.28
C PHE A 163 -23.04 1.74 23.62
N LYS A 164 -24.01 2.65 23.75
CA LYS A 164 -24.84 2.79 24.95
C LYS A 164 -25.59 1.49 25.28
N SER A 165 -26.11 0.80 24.26
CA SER A 165 -26.82 -0.48 24.45
C SER A 165 -25.92 -1.63 24.96
N LYS A 166 -24.60 -1.44 24.94
CA LYS A 166 -23.61 -2.47 25.27
C LYS A 166 -22.57 -2.00 26.31
N CYS A 167 -22.88 -0.95 27.09
CA CYS A 167 -21.94 -0.28 28.00
C CYS A 167 -21.24 -1.21 29.02
N ASP A 168 -21.82 -2.37 29.34
CA ASP A 168 -21.26 -3.32 30.31
C ASP A 168 -20.73 -4.62 29.69
N GLN A 169 -20.60 -4.67 28.36
CA GLN A 169 -20.13 -5.85 27.64
C GLN A 169 -18.83 -5.54 26.88
N PRO A 170 -17.91 -6.51 26.75
CA PRO A 170 -16.80 -6.38 25.80
C PRO A 170 -17.36 -6.22 24.37
N ILE A 171 -16.98 -5.12 23.70
CA ILE A 171 -17.39 -4.84 22.32
C ILE A 171 -16.16 -4.98 21.42
N ASP A 172 -16.28 -5.74 20.35
CA ASP A 172 -15.35 -5.68 19.22
C ASP A 172 -15.61 -4.39 18.42
N LEU A 173 -14.63 -3.49 18.38
CA LEU A 173 -14.73 -2.18 17.74
C LEU A 173 -14.58 -2.24 16.23
N ILE A 174 -13.93 -3.27 15.68
CA ILE A 174 -13.58 -3.31 14.26
C ILE A 174 -14.84 -3.27 13.41
N LYS A 175 -15.83 -4.10 13.75
CA LYS A 175 -17.07 -4.19 13.00
C LYS A 175 -17.91 -2.90 13.06
N PRO A 176 -18.28 -2.35 14.24
CA PRO A 176 -19.04 -1.11 14.34
C PRO A 176 -18.37 0.09 13.67
N VAL A 177 -17.05 0.23 13.83
CA VAL A 177 -16.31 1.34 13.22
C VAL A 177 -16.24 1.19 11.70
N THR A 178 -16.05 -0.03 11.19
CA THR A 178 -16.05 -0.29 9.74
C THR A 178 -17.41 0.04 9.14
N GLU A 179 -18.50 -0.42 9.76
CA GLU A 179 -19.87 -0.10 9.33
C GLU A 179 -20.13 1.41 9.35
N PHE A 180 -19.76 2.10 10.43
CA PHE A 180 -19.85 3.56 10.51
C PHE A 180 -19.10 4.24 9.36
N THR A 181 -17.85 3.85 9.08
CA THR A 181 -17.08 4.44 7.98
C THR A 181 -17.69 4.17 6.61
N LEU A 182 -18.29 3.00 6.42
CA LEU A 182 -18.93 2.63 5.16
C LEU A 182 -20.19 3.46 4.91
N TYR A 183 -21.06 3.59 5.93
CA TYR A 183 -22.30 4.37 5.83
C TYR A 183 -22.06 5.89 5.83
N SER A 184 -20.95 6.36 6.41
CA SER A 184 -20.59 7.77 6.36
C SER A 184 -20.09 8.21 4.98
N ILE A 185 -19.54 7.29 4.18
CA ILE A 185 -18.97 7.58 2.86
C ILE A 185 -19.96 7.29 1.73
N GLY A 186 -20.88 6.34 1.91
CA GLY A 186 -21.85 5.89 0.90
C GLY A 186 -23.18 6.63 0.97
#